data_AF-A0A1D2A2J1-F1
#
_entry.id   AF-A0A1D2A2J1-F1
#
_cell.length_a   1.000
_cell.length_b   1.000
_cell.length_c   1.000
_cell.angle_alpha   90.00
_cell.angle_beta   90.00
_cell.angle_gamma   90.00
#
_symmetry.space_group_name_H-M   'P 1'
#
loop_
_entity.id
_entity.type
_entity.pdbx_description
1 polymer ?
#
loop_
_entity_poly.entity_id
_entity_poly.type
_entity_poly.pdbx_seq_one_letter_code
_entity_poly.pdbx_strand_id
1 'polypeptide(L)'
;MASLTPADIPALHHVLMAAITQDPTTQKAAEAELLSVSARPGFCSCLVEILSTPGTDSSCRWMAVLQLKNIVLRHWRSILPGALSADEKAHLRSRMLGLLALEDPKLAVQVAVVISKIARVDYPKAWPDLFQTLLALLSEATSRHTEQRTLLVLHHVLKELASKRLQSDQRAFEAVAALLIGPLASRWSADTAALLALLSNPGGGPAPIYGSWLLGLKCLRRLLAYGFPSDARTLTCSSEVVAALPALLSALRALGLLQRDEAQEGTLKLLKALLHLQELHPWSFWPSCVLLPLLEWCVDWLAGPGRGAAAGAAARLPMLLLHQTLRCPSYRGASAALTLNLSARRQVEQQSSMAAEVRAGLEEFWGAEDRRPRLLRSLVLRYIPLTSEDLEEWAVGPEAFHHALMNVAWEESVRGCAENLALALFEVGGVEGRSGIGWAVMMCRGWSSAPSPARPGWPGLGALKLVMPPRTPRALWMRGRAPHPAPPLPLRGPPVPIMPAGAPQGAGPRGRRAAARGLRLAQRAGKGGGIPTGGRGCRGAARRARLPCLAPLHAAAGGTRREPGRGAAVAKPPAPRGLAPARPLAGGAEERGPHGSAHHHAVCTGQGVRHGRASGGAGHPARPRGRLEL
;
A
#
# COMPACT_ATOMS: atom_id res chain seq x y z
N MET A 1 -20.22 -7.70 39.73
CA MET A 1 -20.84 -6.45 39.21
C MET A 1 -22.04 -6.84 38.37
N ALA A 2 -23.14 -6.09 38.44
CA ALA A 2 -24.30 -6.33 37.56
C ALA A 2 -23.93 -6.00 36.10
N SER A 3 -24.31 -6.89 35.18
CA SER A 3 -24.24 -6.64 33.74
C SER A 3 -25.10 -5.43 33.38
N LEU A 4 -24.66 -4.69 32.35
CA LEU A 4 -25.49 -3.67 31.72
C LEU A 4 -26.54 -4.35 30.83
N THR A 5 -27.69 -3.71 30.74
CA THR A 5 -28.88 -4.17 30.02
C THR A 5 -29.39 -3.06 29.10
N PRO A 6 -30.34 -3.33 28.18
CA PRO A 6 -30.94 -2.28 27.36
C PRO A 6 -31.58 -1.14 28.18
N ALA A 7 -32.02 -1.41 29.42
CA ALA A 7 -32.56 -0.39 30.32
C ALA A 7 -31.51 0.64 30.79
N ASP A 8 -30.22 0.30 30.76
CA ASP A 8 -29.13 1.22 31.11
C ASP A 8 -28.74 2.17 29.95
N ILE A 9 -29.26 1.95 28.73
CA ILE A 9 -28.92 2.75 27.53
C ILE A 9 -29.22 4.26 27.68
N PRO A 10 -30.36 4.70 28.23
CA PRO A 10 -30.64 6.13 28.41
C PRO A 10 -29.66 6.81 29.38
N ALA A 11 -29.26 6.11 30.45
CA ALA A 11 -28.23 6.61 31.37
C ALA A 11 -26.87 6.70 30.67
N LEU A 12 -26.46 5.66 29.95
CA LEU A 12 -25.21 5.67 29.17
C LEU A 12 -25.20 6.77 28.10
N HIS A 13 -26.33 7.03 27.44
CA HIS A 13 -26.48 8.14 26.50
C HIS A 13 -26.23 9.49 27.19
N HIS A 14 -26.82 9.73 28.36
CA HIS A 14 -26.59 10.95 29.14
C HIS A 14 -25.10 11.14 29.49
N VAL A 15 -24.43 10.08 29.97
CA VAL A 15 -23.01 10.11 30.33
C VAL A 15 -22.12 10.36 29.10
N LEU A 16 -22.42 9.76 27.95
CA LEU A 16 -21.67 10.00 26.70
C LEU A 16 -21.79 11.46 26.23
N MET A 17 -22.95 12.09 26.40
CA MET A 17 -23.17 13.51 26.08
C MET A 17 -22.49 14.44 27.10
N ALA A 18 -22.55 14.11 28.39
CA ALA A 18 -21.84 14.84 29.44
C ALA A 18 -20.31 14.86 29.19
N ALA A 19 -19.73 13.76 28.69
CA ALA A 19 -18.30 13.66 28.37
C ALA A 19 -17.83 14.55 27.20
N ILE A 20 -18.74 15.07 26.36
CA ILE A 20 -18.42 16.02 25.27
C ILE A 20 -18.90 17.45 25.55
N THR A 21 -19.41 17.71 26.76
CA THR A 21 -19.83 19.06 27.17
C THR A 21 -18.61 19.96 27.36
N GLN A 22 -18.74 21.27 27.09
CA GLN A 22 -17.64 22.24 27.21
C GLN A 22 -17.27 22.59 28.67
N ASP A 23 -18.14 22.27 29.64
CA ASP A 23 -17.85 22.43 31.07
C ASP A 23 -16.83 21.38 31.54
N PRO A 24 -15.63 21.80 32.01
CA PRO A 24 -14.59 20.89 32.45
C PRO A 24 -14.92 20.14 33.76
N THR A 25 -15.95 20.55 34.50
CA THR A 25 -16.36 19.84 35.73
C THR A 25 -17.27 18.65 35.40
N THR A 26 -18.35 18.89 34.65
CA THR A 26 -19.24 17.84 34.10
C THR A 26 -18.47 16.84 33.24
N GLN A 27 -17.58 17.32 32.35
CA GLN A 27 -16.76 16.44 31.50
C GLN A 27 -15.92 15.45 32.33
N LYS A 28 -15.22 15.92 33.36
CA LYS A 28 -14.37 15.06 34.21
C LYS A 28 -15.18 14.06 35.03
N ALA A 29 -16.35 14.46 35.52
CA ALA A 29 -17.27 13.56 36.21
C ALA A 29 -17.73 12.43 35.28
N ALA A 30 -18.16 12.79 34.06
CA ALA A 30 -18.58 11.82 33.04
C ALA A 30 -17.44 10.91 32.56
N GLU A 31 -16.21 11.42 32.42
CA GLU A 31 -15.03 10.58 32.12
C GLU A 31 -14.75 9.55 33.21
N ALA A 32 -14.83 9.96 34.49
CA ALA A 32 -14.66 9.05 35.63
C ALA A 32 -15.78 8.00 35.68
N GLU A 33 -17.02 8.41 35.40
CA GLU A 33 -18.16 7.50 35.31
C GLU A 33 -17.99 6.48 34.17
N LEU A 34 -17.69 6.92 32.95
CA LEU A 34 -17.41 6.04 31.80
C LEU A 34 -16.30 5.04 32.09
N LEU A 35 -15.24 5.45 32.79
CA LEU A 35 -14.17 4.53 33.21
C LEU A 35 -14.71 3.44 34.14
N SER A 36 -15.53 3.79 35.15
CA SER A 36 -16.12 2.81 36.06
C SER A 36 -17.12 1.86 35.38
N VAL A 37 -17.95 2.39 34.47
CA VAL A 37 -18.97 1.64 33.75
C VAL A 37 -18.34 0.75 32.66
N SER A 38 -17.20 1.13 32.08
CA SER A 38 -16.51 0.37 31.02
C SER A 38 -15.99 -1.02 31.43
N ALA A 39 -15.92 -1.29 32.74
CA ALA A 39 -15.54 -2.60 33.29
C ALA A 39 -16.74 -3.55 33.51
N ARG A 40 -17.99 -3.07 33.34
CA ARG A 40 -19.20 -3.88 33.49
C ARG A 40 -19.46 -4.72 32.23
N PRO A 41 -19.76 -6.03 32.35
CA PRO A 41 -20.19 -6.85 31.21
C PRO A 41 -21.41 -6.24 30.51
N GLY A 42 -21.49 -6.36 29.18
CA GLY A 42 -22.57 -5.78 28.38
C GLY A 42 -22.36 -4.32 27.96
N PHE A 43 -21.35 -3.62 28.49
CA PHE A 43 -21.05 -2.23 28.08
C PHE A 43 -20.84 -2.09 26.58
N CYS A 44 -20.07 -3.01 25.98
CA CYS A 44 -19.84 -2.99 24.54
C CYS A 44 -21.12 -3.27 23.74
N SER A 45 -22.02 -4.11 24.25
CA SER A 45 -23.33 -4.37 23.63
C SER A 45 -24.21 -3.12 23.67
N CYS A 46 -24.28 -2.40 24.80
CA CYS A 46 -24.99 -1.12 24.90
C CYS A 46 -24.41 -0.07 23.93
N LEU A 47 -23.08 0.02 23.79
CA LEU A 47 -22.45 0.91 22.80
C LEU A 47 -22.80 0.55 21.36
N VAL A 48 -22.82 -0.75 21.02
CA VAL A 48 -23.22 -1.22 19.68
C VAL A 48 -24.71 -0.97 19.43
N GLU A 49 -25.56 -1.09 20.45
CA GLU A 49 -26.97 -0.78 20.33
C GLU A 49 -27.19 0.72 20.03
N ILE A 50 -26.57 1.61 20.82
CA ILE A 50 -26.54 3.07 20.59
C ILE A 50 -26.07 3.44 19.17
N LEU A 51 -25.12 2.68 18.60
CA LEU A 51 -24.70 2.87 17.21
C LEU A 51 -25.77 2.45 16.20
N SER A 52 -26.49 1.36 16.46
CA SER A 52 -27.54 0.83 15.58
C SER A 52 -28.88 1.56 15.67
N THR A 53 -29.19 2.22 16.81
CA THR A 53 -30.48 2.91 17.01
C THR A 53 -30.61 4.10 16.04
N PRO A 54 -31.62 4.11 15.15
CA PRO A 54 -31.87 5.26 14.28
C PRO A 54 -32.38 6.45 15.10
N GLY A 55 -32.09 7.67 14.64
CA GLY A 55 -32.49 8.91 15.33
C GLY A 55 -31.61 9.33 16.52
N THR A 56 -30.69 8.48 16.99
CA THR A 56 -29.73 8.86 18.04
C THR A 56 -28.78 9.95 17.56
N ASP A 57 -28.44 10.91 18.45
CA ASP A 57 -27.54 12.01 18.13
C ASP A 57 -26.19 11.51 17.56
N SER A 58 -25.71 12.22 16.54
CA SER A 58 -24.49 11.86 15.82
C SER A 58 -23.23 12.05 16.67
N SER A 59 -23.23 13.00 17.62
CA SER A 59 -22.13 13.18 18.58
C SER A 59 -22.09 12.04 19.61
N CYS A 60 -23.26 11.63 20.10
CA CYS A 60 -23.40 10.45 20.96
C CYS A 60 -22.90 9.17 20.27
N ARG A 61 -23.35 8.91 19.03
CA ARG A 61 -22.89 7.77 18.22
C ARG A 61 -21.37 7.84 17.95
N TRP A 62 -20.83 9.03 17.68
CA TRP A 62 -19.39 9.22 17.52
C TRP A 62 -18.59 8.87 18.79
N MET A 63 -19.08 9.27 19.95
CA MET A 63 -18.48 8.89 21.23
C MET A 63 -18.61 7.40 21.52
N ALA A 64 -19.74 6.78 21.19
CA ALA A 64 -19.95 5.35 21.37
C ALA A 64 -18.94 4.52 20.57
N VAL A 65 -18.74 4.81 19.27
CA VAL A 65 -17.74 4.08 18.46
C VAL A 65 -16.30 4.37 18.90
N LEU A 66 -16.02 5.57 19.41
CA LEU A 66 -14.71 5.91 19.95
C LEU A 66 -14.39 5.10 21.22
N GLN A 67 -15.34 4.96 22.14
CA GLN A 67 -15.16 4.14 23.34
C GLN A 67 -15.08 2.65 23.01
N LEU A 68 -15.91 2.15 22.09
CA LEU A 68 -15.83 0.78 21.60
C LEU A 68 -14.44 0.46 21.04
N LYS A 69 -13.89 1.35 20.20
CA LYS A 69 -12.50 1.25 19.70
C LYS A 69 -11.47 1.22 20.82
N ASN A 70 -11.61 2.09 21.81
CA ASN A 70 -10.68 2.16 22.95
C ASN A 70 -10.71 0.90 23.81
N ILE A 71 -11.86 0.23 23.93
CA ILE A 71 -12.00 -1.05 24.65
C ILE A 71 -11.45 -2.21 23.82
N VAL A 72 -11.77 -2.28 22.53
CA VAL A 72 -11.22 -3.32 21.63
C VAL A 72 -9.68 -3.27 21.60
N LEU A 73 -9.08 -2.08 21.59
CA LEU A 73 -7.63 -1.93 21.62
C LEU A 73 -6.97 -2.33 22.95
N ARG A 74 -7.68 -2.21 24.09
CA ARG A 74 -7.11 -2.43 25.44
C ARG A 74 -7.48 -3.79 26.04
N HIS A 75 -8.74 -4.23 25.89
CA HIS A 75 -9.32 -5.32 26.66
C HIS A 75 -9.69 -6.56 25.82
N TRP A 76 -9.73 -6.50 24.49
CA TRP A 76 -10.11 -7.66 23.66
C TRP A 76 -9.19 -8.89 23.85
N ARG A 77 -7.90 -8.64 24.09
CA ARG A 77 -6.88 -9.66 24.40
C ARG A 77 -6.70 -9.92 25.90
N SER A 78 -7.39 -9.19 26.77
CA SER A 78 -7.21 -9.32 28.22
C SER A 78 -7.72 -10.67 28.71
N ILE A 79 -7.04 -11.20 29.72
CA ILE A 79 -7.42 -12.38 30.51
C ILE A 79 -7.63 -11.96 31.99
N LEU A 80 -7.52 -10.66 32.29
CA LEU A 80 -7.73 -10.10 33.63
C LEU A 80 -9.23 -10.10 33.98
N PRO A 81 -9.59 -10.11 35.28
CA PRO A 81 -10.96 -9.86 35.71
C PRO A 81 -11.53 -8.58 35.08
N GLY A 82 -12.74 -8.64 34.53
CA GLY A 82 -13.33 -7.56 33.73
C GLY A 82 -13.01 -7.59 32.23
N ALA A 83 -12.29 -8.60 31.73
CA ALA A 83 -12.20 -8.87 30.30
C ALA A 83 -13.54 -9.35 29.72
N LEU A 84 -13.79 -9.02 28.44
CA LEU A 84 -14.96 -9.48 27.68
C LEU A 84 -15.01 -11.02 27.63
N SER A 85 -16.18 -11.60 27.86
CA SER A 85 -16.37 -13.05 27.80
C SER A 85 -16.27 -13.59 26.36
N ALA A 86 -16.14 -14.92 26.21
CA ALA A 86 -16.16 -15.55 24.88
C ALA A 86 -17.48 -15.29 24.13
N ASP A 87 -18.60 -15.38 24.86
CA ASP A 87 -19.95 -15.18 24.32
C ASP A 87 -20.19 -13.71 23.95
N GLU A 88 -19.74 -12.76 24.79
CA GLU A 88 -19.83 -11.33 24.49
C GLU A 88 -18.98 -10.99 23.24
N LYS A 89 -17.77 -11.54 23.11
CA LYS A 89 -16.97 -11.40 21.88
C LYS A 89 -17.68 -12.00 20.66
N ALA A 90 -18.31 -13.17 20.78
CA ALA A 90 -19.05 -13.79 19.69
C ALA A 90 -20.26 -12.95 19.25
N HIS A 91 -21.03 -12.44 20.21
CA HIS A 91 -22.16 -11.54 19.96
C HIS A 91 -21.71 -10.24 19.27
N LEU A 92 -20.65 -9.60 19.79
CA LEU A 92 -20.11 -8.36 19.23
C LEU A 92 -19.60 -8.56 17.79
N ARG A 93 -18.91 -9.68 17.49
CA ARG A 93 -18.46 -10.01 16.13
C ARG A 93 -19.64 -10.02 15.13
N SER A 94 -20.75 -10.66 15.49
CA SER A 94 -21.96 -10.70 14.66
C SER A 94 -22.63 -9.32 14.53
N ARG A 95 -22.94 -8.66 15.66
CA ARG A 95 -23.64 -7.36 15.65
C ARG A 95 -22.85 -6.27 14.92
N MET A 96 -21.52 -6.27 15.02
CA MET A 96 -20.68 -5.28 14.32
C MET A 96 -20.70 -5.43 12.80
N LEU A 97 -20.90 -6.63 12.25
CA LEU A 97 -21.11 -6.79 10.80
C LEU A 97 -22.48 -6.24 10.39
N GLY A 98 -23.51 -6.34 11.24
CA GLY A 98 -24.81 -5.70 11.03
C GLY A 98 -24.75 -4.17 10.90
N LEU A 99 -23.74 -3.51 11.50
CA LEU A 99 -23.52 -2.07 11.38
C LEU A 99 -23.04 -1.60 9.98
N LEU A 100 -22.85 -2.51 9.02
CA LEU A 100 -22.56 -2.16 7.62
C LEU A 100 -23.71 -1.38 6.93
N ALA A 101 -24.92 -1.39 7.49
CA ALA A 101 -26.03 -0.57 7.00
C ALA A 101 -25.96 0.92 7.42
N LEU A 102 -25.10 1.32 8.37
CA LEU A 102 -25.07 2.67 8.95
C LEU A 102 -24.85 3.79 7.93
N GLU A 103 -25.81 4.71 7.84
CA GLU A 103 -25.82 5.83 6.88
C GLU A 103 -24.55 6.69 6.91
N ASP A 104 -24.12 7.13 8.09
CA ASP A 104 -22.99 8.07 8.26
C ASP A 104 -21.63 7.45 7.83
N PRO A 105 -20.96 8.01 6.80
CA PRO A 105 -19.66 7.52 6.34
C PRO A 105 -18.54 7.67 7.39
N LYS A 106 -18.62 8.66 8.30
CA LYS A 106 -17.62 8.86 9.36
C LYS A 106 -17.69 7.73 10.40
N LEU A 107 -18.90 7.35 10.81
CA LEU A 107 -19.12 6.20 11.69
C LEU A 107 -18.72 4.89 11.00
N ALA A 108 -19.09 4.69 9.74
CA ALA A 108 -18.71 3.49 8.98
C ALA A 108 -17.19 3.26 8.92
N VAL A 109 -16.38 4.33 8.78
CA VAL A 109 -14.91 4.24 8.86
C VAL A 109 -14.45 3.81 10.26
N GLN A 110 -15.01 4.33 11.34
CA GLN A 110 -14.64 3.89 12.68
C GLN A 110 -15.04 2.43 12.93
N VAL A 111 -16.25 2.02 12.54
CA VAL A 111 -16.72 0.62 12.62
C VAL A 111 -15.78 -0.32 11.85
N ALA A 112 -15.38 0.03 10.62
CA ALA A 112 -14.42 -0.75 9.84
C ALA A 112 -13.04 -0.87 10.50
N VAL A 113 -12.56 0.20 11.16
CA VAL A 113 -11.34 0.15 11.98
C VAL A 113 -11.50 -0.78 13.18
N VAL A 114 -12.63 -0.75 13.89
CA VAL A 114 -12.86 -1.62 15.05
C VAL A 114 -12.94 -3.09 14.63
N ILE A 115 -13.70 -3.40 13.57
CA ILE A 115 -13.77 -4.77 13.01
C ILE A 115 -12.37 -5.27 12.62
N SER A 116 -11.54 -4.43 11.99
CA SER A 116 -10.19 -4.86 11.60
C SER A 116 -9.26 -5.11 12.79
N LYS A 117 -9.43 -4.39 13.91
CA LYS A 117 -8.69 -4.65 15.14
C LYS A 117 -9.13 -5.96 15.80
N ILE A 118 -10.42 -6.27 15.81
CA ILE A 118 -10.94 -7.59 16.25
C ILE A 118 -10.39 -8.70 15.35
N ALA A 119 -10.55 -8.58 14.03
CA ALA A 119 -10.07 -9.56 13.06
C ALA A 119 -8.56 -9.82 13.16
N ARG A 120 -7.75 -8.81 13.49
CA ARG A 120 -6.30 -9.00 13.74
C ARG A 120 -5.99 -9.93 14.91
N VAL A 121 -6.88 -10.02 15.90
CA VAL A 121 -6.75 -10.94 17.04
C VAL A 121 -7.36 -12.29 16.71
N ASP A 122 -8.60 -12.29 16.22
CA ASP A 122 -9.46 -13.48 16.24
C ASP A 122 -9.37 -14.31 14.96
N TYR A 123 -8.99 -13.71 13.82
CA TYR A 123 -8.82 -14.45 12.56
C TYR A 123 -7.46 -15.16 12.50
N PRO A 124 -7.39 -16.46 12.13
CA PRO A 124 -8.50 -17.30 11.64
C PRO A 124 -9.24 -18.13 12.70
N LYS A 125 -8.73 -18.24 13.94
CA LYS A 125 -9.15 -19.28 14.88
C LYS A 125 -10.53 -19.08 15.53
N ALA A 126 -10.81 -17.86 15.99
CA ALA A 126 -12.03 -17.52 16.72
C ALA A 126 -13.09 -16.83 15.85
N TRP A 127 -12.73 -16.45 14.62
CA TRP A 127 -13.66 -15.88 13.63
C TRP A 127 -13.42 -16.46 12.22
N PRO A 128 -13.53 -17.78 12.02
CA PRO A 128 -13.18 -18.44 10.76
C PRO A 128 -14.08 -18.02 9.58
N ASP A 129 -15.35 -17.73 9.88
CA ASP A 129 -16.44 -17.38 8.96
C ASP A 129 -16.35 -15.96 8.37
N LEU A 130 -15.55 -15.05 8.98
CA LEU A 130 -15.49 -13.62 8.67
C LEU A 130 -15.50 -13.28 7.16
N PHE A 131 -14.67 -13.95 6.36
CA PHE A 131 -14.57 -13.66 4.94
C PHE A 131 -15.73 -14.22 4.11
N GLN A 132 -16.33 -15.33 4.54
CA GLN A 132 -17.54 -15.85 3.90
C GLN A 132 -18.72 -14.93 4.16
N THR A 133 -18.88 -14.45 5.40
CA THR A 133 -19.90 -13.44 5.74
C THR A 133 -19.71 -12.14 4.96
N LEU A 134 -18.46 -11.64 4.84
CA LEU A 134 -18.18 -10.44 4.05
C LEU A 134 -18.40 -10.64 2.53
N LEU A 135 -18.18 -11.84 1.98
CA LEU A 135 -18.51 -12.15 0.58
C LEU A 135 -20.02 -12.26 0.35
N ALA A 136 -20.75 -12.90 1.27
CA ALA A 136 -22.22 -12.95 1.23
C ALA A 136 -22.81 -11.52 1.27
N LEU A 137 -22.40 -10.72 2.25
CA LEU A 137 -22.82 -9.31 2.38
C LEU A 137 -22.42 -8.40 1.22
N LEU A 138 -21.39 -8.78 0.43
CA LEU A 138 -21.03 -8.06 -0.80
C LEU A 138 -21.88 -8.49 -2.00
N SER A 139 -22.35 -9.74 -2.00
CA SER A 139 -23.14 -10.35 -3.08
C SER A 139 -24.64 -10.07 -2.94
N GLU A 140 -25.13 -10.04 -1.69
CA GLU A 140 -26.51 -9.75 -1.30
C GLU A 140 -26.79 -8.24 -1.15
N ALA A 141 -25.80 -7.38 -1.40
CA ALA A 141 -25.90 -5.95 -1.19
C ALA A 141 -26.94 -5.28 -2.11
N THR A 142 -28.14 -5.05 -1.57
CA THR A 142 -29.23 -4.33 -2.26
C THR A 142 -28.94 -2.84 -2.46
N SER A 143 -28.06 -2.24 -1.65
CA SER A 143 -27.64 -0.84 -1.75
C SER A 143 -26.15 -0.71 -2.03
N ARG A 144 -25.80 0.23 -2.91
CA ARG A 144 -24.41 0.60 -3.20
C ARG A 144 -23.65 1.11 -1.97
N HIS A 145 -24.37 1.68 -0.99
CA HIS A 145 -23.77 2.09 0.28
C HIS A 145 -23.32 0.89 1.12
N THR A 146 -24.17 -0.15 1.24
CA THR A 146 -23.82 -1.40 1.94
C THR A 146 -22.61 -2.06 1.29
N GLU A 147 -22.64 -2.21 -0.04
CA GLU A 147 -21.52 -2.73 -0.84
C GLU A 147 -20.20 -1.98 -0.58
N GLN A 148 -20.22 -0.65 -0.70
CA GLN A 148 -19.02 0.19 -0.49
C GLN A 148 -18.48 0.06 0.94
N ARG A 149 -19.35 -0.07 1.94
CA ARG A 149 -18.96 -0.28 3.34
C ARG A 149 -18.41 -1.69 3.58
N THR A 150 -18.95 -2.73 2.93
CA THR A 150 -18.39 -4.08 2.96
C THR A 150 -16.99 -4.10 2.35
N LEU A 151 -16.77 -3.42 1.22
CA LEU A 151 -15.44 -3.21 0.63
C LEU A 151 -14.51 -2.38 1.53
N LEU A 152 -15.04 -1.43 2.31
CA LEU A 152 -14.27 -0.67 3.31
C LEU A 152 -13.82 -1.56 4.48
N VAL A 153 -14.71 -2.40 5.02
CA VAL A 153 -14.36 -3.37 6.06
C VAL A 153 -13.32 -4.36 5.55
N LEU A 154 -13.52 -4.95 4.36
CA LEU A 154 -12.51 -5.78 3.70
C LEU A 154 -11.17 -5.04 3.56
N HIS A 155 -11.17 -3.78 3.12
CA HIS A 155 -9.96 -2.98 3.01
C HIS A 155 -9.22 -2.84 4.34
N HIS A 156 -9.94 -2.58 5.43
CA HIS A 156 -9.34 -2.42 6.76
C HIS A 156 -8.88 -3.76 7.36
N VAL A 157 -9.67 -4.83 7.24
CA VAL A 157 -9.30 -6.19 7.70
C VAL A 157 -8.05 -6.68 6.97
N LEU A 158 -8.02 -6.61 5.64
CA LEU A 158 -6.87 -7.04 4.84
C LEU A 158 -5.61 -6.22 5.17
N LYS A 159 -5.75 -4.93 5.53
CA LYS A 159 -4.62 -4.09 5.97
C LYS A 159 -3.99 -4.63 7.25
N GLU A 160 -4.81 -5.01 8.22
CA GLU A 160 -4.34 -5.51 9.51
C GLU A 160 -3.75 -6.92 9.39
N LEU A 161 -4.34 -7.81 8.60
CA LEU A 161 -3.83 -9.18 8.40
C LEU A 161 -2.53 -9.23 7.60
N ALA A 162 -2.42 -8.49 6.49
CA ALA A 162 -1.19 -8.42 5.69
C ALA A 162 0.02 -7.87 6.47
N SER A 163 -0.21 -7.21 7.62
CA SER A 163 0.87 -6.74 8.49
C SER A 163 1.51 -7.83 9.35
N LYS A 164 0.87 -9.00 9.47
CA LYS A 164 1.35 -10.12 10.28
C LYS A 164 2.47 -10.87 9.54
N ARG A 165 3.60 -11.09 10.22
CA ARG A 165 4.83 -11.67 9.62
C ARG A 165 5.19 -13.08 10.09
N LEU A 166 4.38 -13.69 10.95
CA LEU A 166 4.58 -15.09 11.36
C LEU A 166 4.11 -16.02 10.23
N GLN A 167 4.82 -17.13 10.01
CA GLN A 167 4.51 -18.05 8.91
C GLN A 167 3.08 -18.64 8.98
N SER A 168 2.55 -18.86 10.20
CA SER A 168 1.17 -19.30 10.40
C SER A 168 0.14 -18.25 9.97
N ASP A 169 0.41 -16.97 10.22
CA ASP A 169 -0.46 -15.88 9.79
C ASP A 169 -0.33 -15.62 8.28
N GLN A 170 0.86 -15.79 7.70
CA GLN A 170 1.09 -15.69 6.25
C GLN A 170 0.31 -16.76 5.49
N ARG A 171 0.36 -18.03 5.92
CA ARG A 171 -0.47 -19.11 5.34
C ARG A 171 -1.97 -18.85 5.49
N ALA A 172 -2.40 -18.26 6.61
CA ALA A 172 -3.80 -17.86 6.77
C ALA A 172 -4.18 -16.72 5.80
N PHE A 173 -3.28 -15.77 5.54
CA PHE A 173 -3.51 -14.69 4.58
C PHE A 173 -3.45 -15.15 3.11
N GLU A 174 -2.62 -16.16 2.81
CA GLU A 174 -2.58 -16.86 1.52
C GLU A 174 -3.91 -17.55 1.20
N ALA A 175 -4.48 -18.28 2.17
CA ALA A 175 -5.82 -18.86 2.04
C ALA A 175 -6.92 -17.79 1.84
N VAL A 176 -6.81 -16.64 2.51
CA VAL A 176 -7.69 -15.48 2.30
C VAL A 176 -7.53 -14.90 0.89
N ALA A 177 -6.31 -14.83 0.36
CA ALA A 177 -6.04 -14.34 -0.99
C ALA A 177 -6.65 -15.27 -2.06
N ALA A 178 -6.43 -16.59 -1.93
CA ALA A 178 -7.03 -17.58 -2.82
C ALA A 178 -8.57 -17.49 -2.84
N LEU A 179 -9.21 -17.31 -1.68
CA LEU A 179 -10.67 -17.14 -1.57
C LEU A 179 -11.18 -15.84 -2.20
N LEU A 180 -10.48 -14.72 -2.00
CA LEU A 180 -11.00 -13.39 -2.33
C LEU A 180 -10.61 -12.86 -3.71
N ILE A 181 -9.50 -13.30 -4.30
CA ILE A 181 -9.00 -12.70 -5.56
C ILE A 181 -10.00 -12.86 -6.70
N GLY A 182 -10.55 -14.07 -6.92
CA GLY A 182 -11.51 -14.33 -8.00
C GLY A 182 -12.76 -13.43 -7.91
N PRO A 183 -13.54 -13.48 -6.82
CA PRO A 183 -14.73 -12.65 -6.65
C PRO A 183 -14.46 -11.14 -6.68
N LEU A 184 -13.34 -10.68 -6.12
CA LEU A 184 -13.01 -9.25 -6.15
C LEU A 184 -12.48 -8.79 -7.52
N ALA A 185 -11.81 -9.65 -8.28
CA ALA A 185 -11.28 -9.31 -9.60
C ALA A 185 -12.39 -9.22 -10.65
N SER A 186 -13.35 -10.16 -10.64
CA SER A 186 -14.53 -10.07 -11.52
C SER A 186 -15.35 -8.83 -11.20
N ARG A 187 -15.62 -8.57 -9.91
CA ARG A 187 -16.34 -7.39 -9.44
C ARG A 187 -15.65 -6.09 -9.83
N TRP A 188 -14.36 -5.97 -9.56
CA TRP A 188 -13.57 -4.77 -9.89
C TRP A 188 -13.49 -4.53 -11.40
N SER A 189 -13.46 -5.59 -12.21
CA SER A 189 -13.51 -5.48 -13.68
C SER A 189 -14.86 -4.92 -14.16
N ALA A 190 -15.97 -5.38 -13.58
CA ALA A 190 -17.30 -4.84 -13.86
C ALA A 190 -17.44 -3.38 -13.41
N ASP A 191 -16.97 -3.04 -12.19
CA ASP A 191 -16.96 -1.65 -11.70
C ASP A 191 -16.05 -0.76 -12.57
N THR A 192 -14.96 -1.29 -13.14
CA THR A 192 -14.08 -0.57 -14.08
C THR A 192 -14.80 -0.27 -15.40
N ALA A 193 -15.51 -1.24 -15.98
CA ALA A 193 -16.29 -1.04 -17.20
C ALA A 193 -17.40 0.00 -16.99
N ALA A 194 -18.12 -0.08 -15.86
CA ALA A 194 -19.15 0.90 -15.50
C ALA A 194 -18.56 2.31 -15.26
N LEU A 195 -17.42 2.41 -14.59
CA LEU A 195 -16.72 3.68 -14.37
C LEU A 195 -16.25 4.31 -15.69
N LEU A 196 -15.70 3.52 -16.62
CA LEU A 196 -15.31 3.99 -17.96
C LEU A 196 -16.51 4.49 -18.76
N ALA A 197 -17.64 3.78 -18.71
CA ALA A 197 -18.88 4.19 -19.37
C ALA A 197 -19.43 5.51 -18.80
N LEU A 198 -19.37 5.73 -17.48
CA LEU A 198 -19.74 7.01 -16.87
C LEU A 198 -18.77 8.14 -17.27
N LEU A 199 -17.46 7.94 -17.13
CA LEU A 199 -16.45 8.97 -17.39
C LEU A 199 -16.35 9.37 -18.87
N SER A 200 -16.79 8.50 -19.79
CA SER A 200 -16.91 8.80 -21.22
C SER A 200 -18.10 9.73 -21.53
N ASN A 201 -19.10 9.79 -20.64
CA ASN A 201 -20.27 10.65 -20.78
C ASN A 201 -20.07 11.98 -20.03
N PRO A 202 -20.13 13.15 -20.69
CA PRO A 202 -19.71 14.42 -20.10
C PRO A 202 -20.58 14.91 -18.92
N GLY A 203 -21.79 14.36 -18.73
CA GLY A 203 -22.70 14.67 -17.62
C GLY A 203 -22.78 13.60 -16.53
N GLY A 204 -22.02 12.50 -16.62
CA GLY A 204 -22.08 11.40 -15.65
C GLY A 204 -21.20 11.66 -14.42
N GLY A 205 -21.80 11.75 -13.23
CA GLY A 205 -21.04 11.86 -11.97
C GLY A 205 -20.44 10.50 -11.56
N PRO A 206 -19.11 10.33 -11.51
CA PRO A 206 -18.48 9.03 -11.25
C PRO A 206 -18.42 8.66 -9.75
N ALA A 207 -18.60 9.65 -8.86
CA ALA A 207 -18.44 9.54 -7.41
C ALA A 207 -18.98 8.26 -6.75
N PRO A 208 -20.24 7.81 -7.00
CA PRO A 208 -20.78 6.61 -6.35
C PRO A 208 -20.08 5.31 -6.78
N ILE A 209 -19.61 5.19 -8.03
CA ILE A 209 -18.90 3.99 -8.50
C ILE A 209 -17.40 4.07 -8.13
N TYR A 210 -16.81 5.25 -8.26
CA TYR A 210 -15.38 5.48 -8.01
C TYR A 210 -14.96 5.07 -6.59
N GLY A 211 -15.82 5.30 -5.59
CA GLY A 211 -15.60 4.88 -4.21
C GLY A 211 -15.43 3.36 -4.05
N SER A 212 -16.35 2.57 -4.60
CA SER A 212 -16.26 1.09 -4.60
C SER A 212 -15.08 0.60 -5.42
N TRP A 213 -14.92 1.12 -6.65
CA TRP A 213 -13.81 0.77 -7.55
C TRP A 213 -12.44 0.96 -6.90
N LEU A 214 -12.25 2.09 -6.21
CA LEU A 214 -10.99 2.41 -5.52
C LEU A 214 -10.76 1.50 -4.29
N LEU A 215 -11.81 1.11 -3.57
CA LEU A 215 -11.69 0.13 -2.48
C LEU A 215 -11.36 -1.27 -3.01
N GLY A 216 -12.02 -1.71 -4.09
CA GLY A 216 -11.70 -2.94 -4.82
C GLY A 216 -10.24 -3.00 -5.26
N LEU A 217 -9.74 -1.97 -5.94
CA LEU A 217 -8.32 -1.85 -6.33
C LEU A 217 -7.38 -1.93 -5.12
N LYS A 218 -7.71 -1.25 -4.02
CA LYS A 218 -6.90 -1.28 -2.79
C LYS A 218 -6.91 -2.65 -2.10
N CYS A 219 -7.99 -3.42 -2.20
CA CYS A 219 -8.08 -4.80 -1.73
C CYS A 219 -7.26 -5.73 -2.62
N LEU A 220 -7.53 -5.76 -3.94
CA LEU A 220 -6.81 -6.56 -4.93
C LEU A 220 -5.30 -6.35 -4.86
N ARG A 221 -4.83 -5.09 -4.91
CA ARG A 221 -3.40 -4.77 -4.78
C ARG A 221 -2.77 -5.37 -3.52
N ARG A 222 -3.50 -5.45 -2.40
CA ARG A 222 -2.98 -6.00 -1.14
C ARG A 222 -2.99 -7.53 -1.12
N LEU A 223 -4.01 -8.16 -1.70
CA LEU A 223 -4.06 -9.61 -1.87
C LEU A 223 -2.93 -10.08 -2.79
N LEU A 224 -2.77 -9.44 -3.95
CA LEU A 224 -1.72 -9.76 -4.92
C LEU A 224 -0.30 -9.50 -4.38
N ALA A 225 -0.09 -8.43 -3.59
CA ALA A 225 1.22 -8.07 -3.06
C ALA A 225 1.68 -8.86 -1.81
N TYR A 226 0.75 -9.38 -1.00
CA TYR A 226 1.08 -10.00 0.29
C TYR A 226 0.45 -11.38 0.51
N GLY A 227 -0.48 -11.80 -0.35
CA GLY A 227 -1.11 -13.13 -0.31
C GLY A 227 -0.17 -14.24 -0.74
N PHE A 228 0.78 -13.93 -1.61
CA PHE A 228 1.74 -14.89 -2.17
C PHE A 228 3.17 -14.52 -1.78
N PRO A 229 4.10 -15.48 -1.73
CA PRO A 229 5.51 -15.16 -1.59
C PRO A 229 6.00 -14.39 -2.83
N SER A 230 6.69 -13.27 -2.59
CA SER A 230 7.40 -12.47 -3.61
C SER A 230 8.21 -13.36 -4.56
N ASP A 231 7.89 -13.27 -5.87
CA ASP A 231 8.52 -14.12 -6.89
C ASP A 231 10.01 -13.81 -7.05
N ALA A 232 10.44 -12.58 -6.75
CA ALA A 232 11.85 -12.19 -6.69
C ALA A 232 12.68 -13.04 -5.71
N ARG A 233 12.03 -13.70 -4.74
CA ARG A 233 12.67 -14.59 -3.76
C ARG A 233 12.46 -16.07 -4.04
N THR A 234 11.35 -16.47 -4.65
CA THR A 234 11.04 -17.88 -4.93
C THR A 234 11.45 -18.34 -6.33
N LEU A 235 11.67 -17.40 -7.26
CA LEU A 235 11.84 -17.63 -8.70
C LEU A 235 10.63 -18.34 -9.34
N THR A 236 9.45 -18.18 -8.74
CA THR A 236 8.18 -18.77 -9.21
C THR A 236 7.09 -17.72 -9.24
N CYS A 237 6.51 -17.47 -10.42
CA CYS A 237 5.39 -16.55 -10.57
C CYS A 237 4.09 -17.16 -9.99
N SER A 238 3.26 -16.34 -9.33
CA SER A 238 1.90 -16.75 -8.94
C SER A 238 0.98 -16.64 -10.16
N SER A 239 0.18 -17.67 -10.41
CA SER A 239 -0.82 -17.69 -11.49
C SER A 239 -1.87 -16.59 -11.30
N GLU A 240 -2.25 -16.30 -10.06
CA GLU A 240 -3.21 -15.25 -9.70
C GLU A 240 -2.65 -13.84 -9.98
N VAL A 241 -1.36 -13.61 -9.70
CA VAL A 241 -0.68 -12.35 -10.05
C VAL A 241 -0.56 -12.20 -11.56
N VAL A 242 -0.10 -13.24 -12.26
CA VAL A 242 0.02 -13.25 -13.73
C VAL A 242 -1.34 -13.00 -14.40
N ALA A 243 -2.42 -13.61 -13.91
CA ALA A 243 -3.77 -13.43 -14.45
C ALA A 243 -4.38 -12.04 -14.16
N ALA A 244 -4.05 -11.41 -13.04
CA ALA A 244 -4.61 -10.10 -12.67
C ALA A 244 -3.94 -8.90 -13.37
N LEU A 245 -2.64 -9.00 -13.70
CA LEU A 245 -1.87 -7.90 -14.26
C LEU A 245 -2.44 -7.33 -15.60
N PRO A 246 -2.90 -8.13 -16.58
CA PRO A 246 -3.46 -7.62 -17.82
C PRO A 246 -4.70 -6.73 -17.62
N ALA A 247 -5.57 -7.07 -16.67
CA ALA A 247 -6.76 -6.27 -16.35
C ALA A 247 -6.41 -4.93 -15.68
N LEU A 248 -5.35 -4.90 -14.85
CA LEU A 248 -4.83 -3.65 -14.28
C LEU A 248 -4.23 -2.74 -15.36
N LEU A 249 -3.52 -3.31 -16.34
CA LEU A 249 -2.96 -2.57 -17.47
C LEU A 249 -4.05 -2.04 -18.42
N SER A 250 -5.06 -2.84 -18.76
CA SER A 250 -6.14 -2.39 -19.65
C SER A 250 -6.94 -1.24 -19.04
N ALA A 251 -7.25 -1.32 -17.74
CA ALA A 251 -7.86 -0.24 -16.98
C ALA A 251 -6.98 1.03 -16.96
N LEU A 252 -5.65 0.89 -16.79
CA LEU A 252 -4.71 2.01 -16.78
C LEU A 252 -4.70 2.73 -18.13
N ARG A 253 -4.66 1.96 -19.23
CA ARG A 253 -4.70 2.50 -20.60
C ARG A 253 -6.02 3.20 -20.86
N ALA A 254 -7.16 2.58 -20.53
CA ALA A 254 -8.49 3.12 -20.79
C ALA A 254 -8.78 4.41 -20.00
N LEU A 255 -8.56 4.43 -18.68
CA LEU A 255 -8.69 5.65 -17.87
C LEU A 255 -7.68 6.71 -18.32
N GLY A 256 -6.46 6.28 -18.67
CA GLY A 256 -5.38 7.14 -19.14
C GLY A 256 -5.64 7.83 -20.48
N LEU A 257 -6.72 7.53 -21.20
CA LEU A 257 -7.16 8.26 -22.40
C LEU A 257 -8.13 9.42 -22.07
N LEU A 258 -8.76 9.43 -20.90
CA LEU A 258 -9.84 10.35 -20.56
C LEU A 258 -9.32 11.66 -19.93
N GLN A 259 -9.85 12.79 -20.41
CA GLN A 259 -9.56 14.14 -19.90
C GLN A 259 -10.56 14.51 -18.78
N ARG A 260 -10.54 13.74 -17.69
CA ARG A 260 -11.36 13.91 -16.48
C ARG A 260 -10.45 13.77 -15.25
N ASP A 261 -10.65 14.59 -14.23
CA ASP A 261 -9.76 14.60 -13.05
C ASP A 261 -9.83 13.28 -12.27
N GLU A 262 -11.01 12.66 -12.18
CA GLU A 262 -11.20 11.35 -11.53
C GLU A 262 -10.53 10.22 -12.33
N ALA A 263 -10.49 10.34 -13.66
CA ALA A 263 -9.77 9.41 -14.52
C ALA A 263 -8.26 9.54 -14.35
N GLN A 264 -7.74 10.77 -14.25
CA GLN A 264 -6.32 11.03 -13.94
C GLN A 264 -5.97 10.52 -12.54
N GLU A 265 -6.79 10.78 -11.51
CA GLU A 265 -6.57 10.23 -10.18
C GLU A 265 -6.57 8.69 -10.19
N GLY A 266 -7.57 8.08 -10.86
CA GLY A 266 -7.67 6.62 -11.02
C GLY A 266 -6.47 6.00 -11.71
N THR A 267 -5.99 6.62 -12.79
CA THR A 267 -4.75 6.27 -13.51
C THR A 267 -3.55 6.27 -12.55
N LEU A 268 -3.40 7.30 -11.71
CA LEU A 268 -2.32 7.36 -10.72
C LEU A 268 -2.46 6.31 -9.61
N LYS A 269 -3.68 5.95 -9.19
CA LYS A 269 -3.89 4.84 -8.24
C LYS A 269 -3.49 3.49 -8.84
N LEU A 270 -3.84 3.24 -10.11
CA LEU A 270 -3.46 2.05 -10.85
C LEU A 270 -1.95 1.95 -11.07
N LEU A 271 -1.31 3.03 -11.50
CA LEU A 271 0.13 3.05 -11.69
C LEU A 271 0.90 2.84 -10.37
N LYS A 272 0.41 3.42 -9.27
CA LYS A 272 0.94 3.13 -7.92
C LYS A 272 0.69 1.68 -7.48
N ALA A 273 -0.36 1.03 -7.97
CA ALA A 273 -0.59 -0.39 -7.73
C ALA A 273 0.40 -1.26 -8.51
N LEU A 274 0.56 -1.00 -9.81
CA LEU A 274 1.50 -1.71 -10.68
C LEU A 274 2.96 -1.52 -10.24
N LEU A 275 3.37 -0.31 -9.84
CA LEU A 275 4.70 -0.04 -9.28
C LEU A 275 5.02 -0.93 -8.07
N HIS A 276 4.07 -1.04 -7.13
CA HIS A 276 4.26 -1.87 -5.94
C HIS A 276 4.21 -3.38 -6.24
N LEU A 277 3.40 -3.80 -7.22
CA LEU A 277 3.40 -5.19 -7.67
C LEU A 277 4.70 -5.54 -8.40
N GLN A 278 5.27 -4.63 -9.19
CA GLN A 278 6.54 -4.82 -9.90
C GLN A 278 7.76 -4.83 -8.96
N GLU A 279 7.63 -4.22 -7.77
CA GLU A 279 8.64 -4.26 -6.70
C GLU A 279 8.72 -5.65 -6.06
N LEU A 280 7.55 -6.28 -5.82
CA LEU A 280 7.41 -7.53 -5.07
C LEU A 280 7.35 -8.77 -5.96
N HIS A 281 6.78 -8.64 -7.16
CA HIS A 281 6.55 -9.70 -8.13
C HIS A 281 7.08 -9.32 -9.54
N PRO A 282 8.36 -8.93 -9.68
CA PRO A 282 8.94 -8.53 -10.96
C PRO A 282 8.85 -9.65 -12.02
N TRP A 283 8.98 -10.92 -11.66
CA TRP A 283 8.95 -12.00 -12.66
C TRP A 283 7.56 -12.19 -13.26
N SER A 284 6.50 -11.96 -12.49
CA SER A 284 5.11 -12.11 -12.96
C SER A 284 4.73 -11.12 -14.08
N PHE A 285 5.46 -10.01 -14.25
CA PHE A 285 5.22 -9.00 -15.31
C PHE A 285 5.64 -9.45 -16.72
N TRP A 286 6.53 -10.44 -16.81
CA TRP A 286 7.04 -10.96 -18.08
C TRP A 286 6.07 -11.95 -18.76
N PRO A 287 5.67 -13.09 -18.15
CA PRO A 287 4.75 -14.05 -18.76
C PRO A 287 3.31 -13.54 -18.85
N SER A 288 2.95 -12.47 -18.14
CA SER A 288 1.67 -11.76 -18.33
C SER A 288 1.68 -10.80 -19.52
N CYS A 289 2.82 -10.63 -20.21
CA CYS A 289 3.02 -9.68 -21.31
C CYS A 289 2.71 -8.22 -20.94
N VAL A 290 2.77 -7.86 -19.65
CA VAL A 290 2.44 -6.51 -19.15
C VAL A 290 3.64 -5.58 -19.10
N LEU A 291 4.87 -6.10 -18.94
CA LEU A 291 6.06 -5.28 -18.76
C LEU A 291 6.26 -4.25 -19.87
N LEU A 292 6.42 -4.68 -21.13
CA LEU A 292 6.75 -3.77 -22.23
C LEU A 292 5.61 -2.77 -22.56
N PRO A 293 4.33 -3.17 -22.65
CA PRO A 293 3.24 -2.21 -22.86
C PRO A 293 3.05 -1.20 -21.72
N LEU A 294 3.40 -1.58 -20.48
CA LEU A 294 3.39 -0.65 -19.34
C LEU A 294 4.55 0.36 -19.42
N LEU A 295 5.74 -0.09 -19.85
CA LEU A 295 6.87 0.80 -20.11
C LEU A 295 6.53 1.78 -21.24
N GLU A 296 5.97 1.29 -22.35
CA GLU A 296 5.53 2.10 -23.49
C GLU A 296 4.57 3.20 -23.05
N TRP A 297 3.51 2.82 -22.31
CA TRP A 297 2.56 3.78 -21.75
C TRP A 297 3.25 4.84 -20.87
N CYS A 298 4.26 4.47 -20.06
CA CYS A 298 5.00 5.43 -19.25
C CYS A 298 5.88 6.37 -20.08
N VAL A 299 6.53 5.87 -21.14
CA VAL A 299 7.32 6.69 -22.07
C VAL A 299 6.42 7.70 -22.79
N ASP A 300 5.30 7.24 -23.34
CA ASP A 300 4.36 8.10 -24.07
C ASP A 300 3.63 9.09 -23.17
N TRP A 301 3.37 8.73 -21.90
CA TRP A 301 2.81 9.68 -20.93
C TRP A 301 3.80 10.80 -20.61
N LEU A 302 5.09 10.49 -20.46
CA LEU A 302 6.15 11.46 -20.11
C LEU A 302 6.63 12.31 -21.30
N ALA A 303 6.74 11.70 -22.48
CA ALA A 303 7.26 12.35 -23.68
C ALA A 303 6.17 12.80 -24.68
N GLY A 304 4.90 12.48 -24.40
CA GLY A 304 3.78 12.85 -25.26
C GLY A 304 3.48 14.36 -25.28
N PRO A 305 2.93 14.85 -26.40
CA PRO A 305 2.43 16.23 -26.49
C PRO A 305 1.30 16.46 -25.47
N GLY A 306 1.24 17.68 -24.94
CA GLY A 306 0.12 18.14 -24.09
C GLY A 306 0.12 17.75 -22.60
N ARG A 307 0.86 16.74 -22.13
CA ARG A 307 0.75 16.28 -20.72
C ARG A 307 1.66 16.97 -19.71
N GLY A 308 2.98 16.90 -19.90
CA GLY A 308 3.99 17.25 -18.89
C GLY A 308 4.10 18.71 -18.42
N ALA A 309 3.18 19.62 -18.78
CA ALA A 309 3.06 20.94 -18.12
C ALA A 309 1.98 20.90 -17.03
N ALA A 310 0.83 20.28 -17.33
CA ALA A 310 -0.22 19.98 -16.35
C ALA A 310 0.12 18.78 -15.44
N ALA A 311 1.13 17.98 -15.80
CA ALA A 311 1.50 16.78 -15.04
C ALA A 311 1.96 17.06 -13.60
N GLY A 312 2.79 18.08 -13.37
CA GLY A 312 3.40 18.36 -12.07
C GLY A 312 3.88 17.09 -11.34
N ALA A 313 3.44 16.92 -10.09
CA ALA A 313 3.75 15.77 -9.24
C ALA A 313 3.28 14.40 -9.79
N ALA A 314 2.34 14.36 -10.74
CA ALA A 314 1.86 13.10 -11.34
C ALA A 314 2.93 12.40 -12.19
N ALA A 315 3.88 13.15 -12.76
CA ALA A 315 4.99 12.62 -13.57
C ALA A 315 5.95 11.72 -12.79
N ARG A 316 5.93 11.81 -11.45
CA ARG A 316 6.76 11.04 -10.53
C ARG A 316 6.54 9.53 -10.65
N LEU A 317 5.29 9.07 -10.74
CA LEU A 317 4.97 7.64 -10.76
C LEU A 317 5.43 6.91 -12.05
N PRO A 318 5.22 7.46 -13.27
CA PRO A 318 5.81 6.89 -14.48
C PRO A 318 7.34 6.84 -14.43
N MET A 319 7.99 7.90 -13.93
CA MET A 319 9.46 7.94 -13.82
C MET A 319 9.99 6.87 -12.85
N LEU A 320 9.35 6.72 -11.67
CA LEU A 320 9.70 5.71 -10.69
C LEU A 320 9.56 4.30 -11.26
N LEU A 321 8.51 4.02 -12.04
CA LEU A 321 8.33 2.70 -12.67
C LEU A 321 9.45 2.41 -13.70
N LEU A 322 9.73 3.37 -14.59
CA LEU A 322 10.81 3.24 -15.57
C LEU A 322 12.18 3.06 -14.87
N HIS A 323 12.43 3.81 -13.79
CA HIS A 323 13.67 3.65 -13.01
C HIS A 323 13.72 2.29 -12.30
N GLN A 324 12.62 1.84 -11.70
CA GLN A 324 12.54 0.58 -10.97
C GLN A 324 12.73 -0.65 -11.88
N THR A 325 12.23 -0.62 -13.11
CA THR A 325 12.50 -1.70 -14.09
C THR A 325 13.97 -1.68 -14.54
N LEU A 326 14.52 -0.51 -14.90
CA LEU A 326 15.92 -0.38 -15.30
C LEU A 326 16.93 -0.74 -14.20
N ARG A 327 16.59 -0.50 -12.92
CA ARG A 327 17.41 -0.81 -11.74
C ARG A 327 17.10 -2.16 -11.10
N CYS A 328 16.12 -2.92 -11.60
CA CYS A 328 15.63 -4.14 -10.96
C CYS A 328 16.77 -5.18 -10.78
N PRO A 329 17.10 -5.60 -9.54
CA PRO A 329 18.15 -6.60 -9.31
C PRO A 329 17.84 -7.95 -9.97
N SER A 330 16.55 -8.32 -10.04
CA SER A 330 16.06 -9.53 -10.70
C SER A 330 16.43 -9.56 -12.17
N TYR A 331 16.03 -8.54 -12.96
CA TYR A 331 16.31 -8.46 -14.39
C TYR A 331 17.81 -8.28 -14.71
N ARG A 332 18.56 -7.64 -13.81
CA ARG A 332 20.02 -7.52 -13.92
C ARG A 332 20.78 -8.82 -13.63
N GLY A 333 20.11 -9.89 -13.20
CA GLY A 333 20.77 -11.17 -12.84
C GLY A 333 21.72 -11.04 -11.64
N ALA A 334 21.53 -10.03 -10.79
CA ALA A 334 22.45 -9.71 -9.70
C ALA A 334 22.29 -10.70 -8.53
N SER A 335 23.00 -11.83 -8.58
CA SER A 335 23.09 -12.76 -7.46
C SER A 335 24.03 -12.21 -6.38
N ALA A 336 23.54 -12.13 -5.14
CA ALA A 336 24.28 -11.57 -4.00
C ALA A 336 25.18 -12.60 -3.27
N ALA A 337 25.29 -13.83 -3.76
CA ALA A 337 25.90 -14.94 -3.02
C ALA A 337 26.91 -15.76 -3.83
N LEU A 338 28.13 -15.89 -3.29
CA LEU A 338 29.05 -16.97 -3.62
C LEU A 338 28.48 -18.28 -3.05
N THR A 339 28.03 -19.20 -3.90
CA THR A 339 27.29 -20.40 -3.47
C THR A 339 27.99 -21.72 -3.80
N LEU A 340 28.25 -22.51 -2.75
CA LEU A 340 28.96 -23.79 -2.81
C LEU A 340 28.04 -25.03 -2.94
N ASN A 341 26.71 -24.86 -2.93
CA ASN A 341 25.72 -25.94 -2.99
C ASN A 341 25.07 -26.05 -4.39
N LEU A 342 24.90 -27.27 -4.90
CA LEU A 342 24.17 -27.61 -6.12
C LEU A 342 22.77 -27.00 -6.22
N SER A 343 21.97 -27.01 -5.14
CA SER A 343 20.62 -26.42 -5.19
C SER A 343 20.65 -24.90 -5.38
N ALA A 344 21.62 -24.23 -4.76
CA ALA A 344 21.85 -22.81 -4.91
C ALA A 344 22.44 -22.46 -6.30
N ARG A 345 23.26 -23.34 -6.89
CA ARG A 345 23.71 -23.19 -8.29
C ARG A 345 22.53 -23.24 -9.26
N ARG A 346 21.65 -24.24 -9.13
CA ARG A 346 20.41 -24.34 -9.95
C ARG A 346 19.52 -23.10 -9.83
N GLN A 347 19.40 -22.52 -8.63
CA GLN A 347 18.66 -21.26 -8.43
C GLN A 347 19.33 -20.06 -9.12
N VAL A 348 20.67 -19.97 -9.09
CA VAL A 348 21.41 -18.91 -9.81
C VAL A 348 21.32 -19.09 -11.33
N GLU A 349 21.41 -20.32 -11.82
CA GLU A 349 21.21 -20.68 -13.24
C GLU A 349 19.79 -20.31 -13.71
N GLN A 350 18.76 -20.70 -12.96
CA GLN A 350 17.37 -20.34 -13.22
C GLN A 350 17.17 -18.81 -13.22
N GLN A 351 17.68 -18.10 -12.20
CA GLN A 351 17.61 -16.64 -12.14
C GLN A 351 18.31 -15.99 -13.34
N SER A 352 19.47 -16.52 -13.75
CA SER A 352 20.23 -16.01 -14.89
C SER A 352 19.47 -16.19 -16.22
N SER A 353 18.83 -17.35 -16.41
CA SER A 353 17.99 -17.63 -17.59
C SER A 353 16.81 -16.66 -17.67
N MET A 354 16.01 -16.57 -16.60
CA MET A 354 14.87 -15.64 -16.52
C MET A 354 15.30 -14.18 -16.70
N ALA A 355 16.46 -13.80 -16.14
CA ALA A 355 17.02 -12.46 -16.31
C ALA A 355 17.47 -12.18 -17.74
N ALA A 356 17.98 -13.17 -18.47
CA ALA A 356 18.43 -13.02 -19.86
C ALA A 356 17.26 -12.75 -20.81
N GLU A 357 16.15 -13.49 -20.68
CA GLU A 357 14.93 -13.29 -21.48
C GLU A 357 14.37 -11.87 -21.31
N VAL A 358 14.16 -11.44 -20.05
CA VAL A 358 13.65 -10.09 -19.76
C VAL A 358 14.62 -9.02 -20.25
N ARG A 359 15.93 -9.25 -20.12
CA ARG A 359 16.95 -8.28 -20.58
C ARG A 359 16.96 -8.14 -22.10
N ALA A 360 16.88 -9.22 -22.86
CA ALA A 360 16.83 -9.17 -24.32
C ALA A 360 15.66 -8.31 -24.80
N GLY A 361 14.45 -8.53 -24.26
CA GLY A 361 13.29 -7.70 -24.60
C GLY A 361 13.35 -6.25 -24.09
N LEU A 362 14.05 -5.98 -22.97
CA LEU A 362 14.33 -4.62 -22.54
C LEU A 362 15.37 -3.93 -23.45
N GLU A 363 16.38 -4.64 -23.92
CA GLU A 363 17.39 -4.13 -24.85
C GLU A 363 16.76 -3.81 -26.22
N GLU A 364 15.91 -4.70 -26.75
CA GLU A 364 15.09 -4.44 -27.93
C GLU A 364 14.15 -3.23 -27.73
N PHE A 365 13.41 -3.20 -26.61
CA PHE A 365 12.50 -2.11 -26.29
C PHE A 365 13.21 -0.75 -26.21
N TRP A 366 14.38 -0.67 -25.57
CA TRP A 366 15.16 0.56 -25.47
C TRP A 366 16.06 0.83 -26.68
N GLY A 367 16.21 -0.14 -27.60
CA GLY A 367 16.94 -0.04 -28.86
C GLY A 367 16.09 0.46 -30.03
N ALA A 368 14.76 0.31 -29.95
CA ALA A 368 13.83 0.88 -30.91
C ALA A 368 14.08 2.39 -31.13
N GLU A 369 14.09 2.81 -32.40
CA GLU A 369 14.46 4.16 -32.82
C GLU A 369 13.59 5.24 -32.13
N ASP A 370 14.22 6.40 -31.89
CA ASP A 370 13.69 7.56 -31.17
C ASP A 370 13.24 7.35 -29.70
N ARG A 371 12.80 6.16 -29.26
CA ARG A 371 12.18 5.97 -27.92
C ARG A 371 13.05 6.47 -26.76
N ARG A 372 14.33 6.11 -26.74
CA ARG A 372 15.30 6.54 -25.72
C ARG A 372 15.67 8.03 -25.80
N PRO A 373 16.10 8.59 -26.95
CA PRO A 373 16.42 10.03 -27.04
C PRO A 373 15.18 10.92 -26.86
N ARG A 374 13.99 10.53 -27.33
CA ARG A 374 12.71 11.22 -27.08
C ARG A 374 12.41 11.36 -25.59
N LEU A 375 12.57 10.27 -24.83
CA LEU A 375 12.39 10.31 -23.37
C LEU A 375 13.45 11.19 -22.70
N LEU A 376 14.75 10.98 -23.00
CA LEU A 376 15.84 11.79 -22.44
C LEU A 376 15.65 13.28 -22.71
N ARG A 377 15.26 13.65 -23.93
CA ARG A 377 14.93 15.03 -24.31
C ARG A 377 13.77 15.59 -23.49
N SER A 378 12.71 14.81 -23.25
CA SER A 378 11.60 15.23 -22.37
C SER A 378 12.08 15.43 -20.93
N LEU A 379 12.85 14.50 -20.36
CA LEU A 379 13.40 14.62 -19.00
C LEU A 379 14.23 15.91 -18.84
N VAL A 380 15.23 16.11 -19.72
CA VAL A 380 16.16 17.24 -19.66
C VAL A 380 15.49 18.59 -19.93
N LEU A 381 14.57 18.68 -20.90
CA LEU A 381 13.96 19.96 -21.28
C LEU A 381 12.71 20.33 -20.47
N ARG A 382 12.10 19.38 -19.74
CA ARG A 382 10.78 19.57 -19.10
C ARG A 382 10.74 19.35 -17.60
N TYR A 383 11.50 18.39 -17.08
CA TYR A 383 11.36 17.93 -15.69
C TYR A 383 12.60 18.18 -14.82
N ILE A 384 13.76 18.38 -15.43
CA ILE A 384 15.02 18.78 -14.77
C ILE A 384 15.21 20.31 -14.64
N PRO A 385 14.66 21.21 -15.48
CA PRO A 385 14.83 22.66 -15.29
C PRO A 385 14.32 23.18 -13.93
N LEU A 386 14.86 24.31 -13.46
CA LEU A 386 14.34 25.01 -12.29
C LEU A 386 13.00 25.67 -12.63
N THR A 387 11.99 25.41 -11.81
CA THR A 387 10.68 26.08 -11.87
C THR A 387 10.76 27.45 -11.17
N SER A 388 9.75 28.31 -11.34
CA SER A 388 9.66 29.55 -10.56
C SER A 388 9.54 29.26 -9.05
N GLU A 389 8.79 28.22 -8.67
CA GLU A 389 8.63 27.76 -7.29
C GLU A 389 9.99 27.34 -6.68
N ASP A 390 10.82 26.58 -7.41
CA ASP A 390 12.19 26.24 -6.95
C ASP A 390 13.04 27.50 -6.70
N LEU A 391 12.91 28.53 -7.54
CA LEU A 391 13.67 29.79 -7.42
C LEU A 391 13.15 30.67 -6.27
N GLU A 392 11.85 30.67 -6.02
CA GLU A 392 11.22 31.35 -4.88
C GLU A 392 11.60 30.66 -3.55
N GLU A 393 11.55 29.33 -3.47
CA GLU A 393 12.04 28.57 -2.31
C GLU A 393 13.53 28.85 -2.03
N TRP A 394 14.36 28.88 -3.08
CA TRP A 394 15.77 29.21 -2.96
C TRP A 394 15.99 30.64 -2.45
N ALA A 395 15.23 31.62 -2.95
CA ALA A 395 15.32 33.01 -2.52
C ALA A 395 14.86 33.22 -1.06
N VAL A 396 13.86 32.46 -0.60
CA VAL A 396 13.36 32.52 0.79
C VAL A 396 14.29 31.82 1.78
N GLY A 397 14.91 30.70 1.40
CA GLY A 397 15.69 29.88 2.34
C GLY A 397 16.75 29.01 1.66
N PRO A 398 17.94 29.55 1.32
CA PRO A 398 18.94 28.83 0.54
C PRO A 398 19.51 27.60 1.24
N GLU A 399 19.64 27.61 2.57
CA GLU A 399 20.06 26.43 3.34
C GLU A 399 18.98 25.34 3.32
N ALA A 400 17.70 25.72 3.46
CA ALA A 400 16.58 24.79 3.41
C ALA A 400 16.44 24.15 2.02
N PHE A 401 16.56 24.96 0.96
CA PHE A 401 16.59 24.50 -0.43
C PHE A 401 17.77 23.56 -0.71
N HIS A 402 18.98 23.89 -0.21
CA HIS A 402 20.14 22.99 -0.30
C HIS A 402 19.90 21.65 0.43
N HIS A 403 19.33 21.69 1.65
CA HIS A 403 18.97 20.47 2.38
C HIS A 403 17.86 19.65 1.69
N ALA A 404 16.93 20.30 0.99
CA ALA A 404 15.91 19.64 0.17
C ALA A 404 16.52 18.96 -1.07
N LEU A 405 17.46 19.61 -1.77
CA LEU A 405 18.21 19.02 -2.89
C LEU A 405 19.13 17.86 -2.46
N MET A 406 19.78 17.99 -1.31
CA MET A 406 20.64 16.94 -0.73
C MET A 406 19.84 15.83 -0.03
N ASN A 407 18.51 15.92 0.00
CA ASN A 407 17.65 14.92 0.62
C ASN A 407 17.72 13.59 -0.17
N VAL A 408 17.94 12.49 0.55
CA VAL A 408 17.97 11.14 -0.03
C VAL A 408 16.59 10.72 -0.58
N ALA A 409 15.51 11.42 -0.21
CA ALA A 409 14.15 11.22 -0.71
C ALA A 409 13.91 11.76 -2.15
N TRP A 410 14.85 11.54 -3.07
CA TRP A 410 14.71 11.90 -4.49
C TRP A 410 13.42 11.34 -5.12
N GLU A 411 12.92 10.22 -4.60
CA GLU A 411 11.67 9.56 -5.00
C GLU A 411 10.42 10.41 -4.81
N GLU A 412 10.44 11.43 -3.94
CA GLU A 412 9.33 12.37 -3.72
C GLU A 412 9.41 13.62 -4.62
N SER A 413 10.57 13.90 -5.23
CA SER A 413 10.79 15.05 -6.13
C SER A 413 10.63 14.67 -7.60
N VAL A 414 9.94 15.50 -8.39
CA VAL A 414 9.84 15.30 -9.85
C VAL A 414 11.22 15.46 -10.52
N ARG A 415 11.98 16.49 -10.12
CA ARG A 415 13.38 16.72 -10.51
C ARG A 415 14.24 15.50 -10.15
N GLY A 416 14.20 15.08 -8.89
CA GLY A 416 14.99 13.93 -8.40
C GLY A 416 14.69 12.64 -9.16
N CYS A 417 13.41 12.36 -9.45
CA CYS A 417 13.02 11.23 -10.29
C CYS A 417 13.50 11.35 -11.74
N ALA A 418 13.42 12.54 -12.34
CA ALA A 418 13.86 12.76 -13.71
C ALA A 418 15.39 12.60 -13.87
N GLU A 419 16.17 13.12 -12.93
CA GLU A 419 17.63 12.99 -12.88
C GLU A 419 18.06 11.52 -12.71
N ASN A 420 17.49 10.80 -11.74
CA ASN A 420 17.83 9.39 -11.50
C ASN A 420 17.40 8.48 -12.66
N LEU A 421 16.26 8.76 -13.30
CA LEU A 421 15.84 8.06 -14.51
C LEU A 421 16.76 8.35 -15.70
N ALA A 422 17.15 9.61 -15.93
CA ALA A 422 18.09 9.96 -16.99
C ALA A 422 19.43 9.23 -16.81
N LEU A 423 19.98 9.22 -15.58
CA LEU A 423 21.18 8.44 -15.25
C LEU A 423 21.01 6.94 -15.50
N ALA A 424 19.86 6.36 -15.16
CA ALA A 424 19.57 4.95 -15.44
C ALA A 424 19.50 4.66 -16.96
N LEU A 425 18.93 5.56 -17.76
CA LEU A 425 18.84 5.43 -19.22
C LEU A 425 20.21 5.53 -19.90
N PHE A 426 21.12 6.38 -19.40
CA PHE A 426 22.49 6.47 -19.92
C PHE A 426 23.30 5.18 -19.69
N GLU A 427 23.11 4.49 -18.57
CA GLU A 427 23.81 3.22 -18.28
C GLU A 427 23.38 2.04 -19.15
N VAL A 428 22.15 2.06 -19.69
CA VAL A 428 21.61 0.98 -20.55
C VAL A 428 22.25 1.00 -21.94
N GLY A 429 22.79 2.14 -22.38
CA GLY A 429 23.52 2.28 -23.64
C GLY A 429 25.01 1.98 -23.51
N GLY A 430 25.35 0.75 -23.13
CA GLY A 430 26.74 0.31 -23.02
C GLY A 430 27.60 0.70 -24.24
N VAL A 431 28.86 1.07 -23.98
CA VAL A 431 29.88 1.58 -24.94
C VAL A 431 29.81 3.09 -25.26
N GLU A 432 28.65 3.74 -25.29
CA GLU A 432 28.57 5.20 -25.54
C GLU A 432 28.60 6.11 -24.29
N GLY A 433 28.98 5.57 -23.13
CA GLY A 433 29.15 6.33 -21.88
C GLY A 433 30.19 7.48 -21.94
N ARG A 434 31.03 7.56 -22.99
CA ARG A 434 31.91 8.71 -23.28
C ARG A 434 31.36 9.69 -24.31
N SER A 435 30.42 9.28 -25.16
CA SER A 435 29.67 10.19 -26.03
C SER A 435 28.46 10.79 -25.33
N GLY A 436 28.00 10.30 -24.17
CA GLY A 436 26.86 10.90 -23.43
C GLY A 436 27.04 12.39 -23.09
N ILE A 437 28.26 12.80 -22.71
CA ILE A 437 28.62 14.23 -22.59
C ILE A 437 28.65 14.88 -23.99
N GLY A 438 29.18 14.18 -24.99
CA GLY A 438 29.12 14.60 -26.39
C GLY A 438 27.68 14.84 -26.89
N TRP A 439 26.70 14.05 -26.49
CA TRP A 439 25.28 14.12 -26.87
C TRP A 439 24.54 15.22 -26.11
N ALA A 440 24.86 15.42 -24.82
CA ALA A 440 24.42 16.59 -24.06
C ALA A 440 24.99 17.89 -24.68
N VAL A 441 26.28 17.90 -25.04
CA VAL A 441 26.93 19.01 -25.77
C VAL A 441 26.36 19.16 -27.18
N MET A 442 25.96 18.07 -27.86
CA MET A 442 25.36 18.10 -29.19
C MET A 442 23.93 18.64 -29.15
N MET A 443 23.14 18.33 -28.10
CA MET A 443 21.86 19.00 -27.85
C MET A 443 22.06 20.49 -27.53
N CYS A 444 23.05 20.87 -26.72
CA CYS A 444 23.38 22.28 -26.48
C CYS A 444 23.85 23.00 -27.76
N ARG A 445 24.56 22.32 -28.66
CA ARG A 445 24.95 22.85 -29.98
C ARG A 445 23.74 22.97 -30.93
N GLY A 446 22.86 21.97 -30.97
CA GLY A 446 21.60 22.04 -31.71
C GLY A 446 20.63 23.12 -31.21
N TRP A 447 20.74 23.49 -29.92
CA TRP A 447 20.06 24.65 -29.34
C TRP A 447 20.55 25.99 -29.93
N SER A 448 21.77 26.04 -30.45
CA SER A 448 22.36 27.24 -31.06
C SER A 448 21.94 27.43 -32.53
N SER A 449 21.29 26.44 -33.14
CA SER A 449 20.88 26.42 -34.55
C SER A 449 19.37 26.43 -34.79
N ALA A 450 18.56 26.55 -33.74
CA ALA A 450 17.12 26.74 -33.89
C ALA A 450 16.81 28.23 -34.14
N PRO A 451 15.99 28.59 -35.16
CA PRO A 451 15.62 29.97 -35.39
C PRO A 451 14.76 30.47 -34.21
N SER A 452 15.28 31.44 -33.48
CA SER A 452 14.59 32.04 -32.32
C SER A 452 13.32 32.76 -32.78
N PRO A 453 12.14 32.46 -32.22
CA PRO A 453 10.96 33.27 -32.46
C PRO A 453 11.16 34.62 -31.76
N ALA A 454 11.28 35.69 -32.55
CA ALA A 454 11.52 37.02 -32.04
C ALA A 454 10.45 37.45 -31.02
N ARG A 455 10.86 37.61 -29.76
CA ARG A 455 10.11 38.36 -28.74
C ARG A 455 10.93 39.59 -28.35
N PRO A 456 10.41 40.81 -28.55
CA PRO A 456 11.17 42.02 -28.22
C PRO A 456 11.19 42.26 -26.70
N GLY A 457 12.32 42.77 -26.19
CA GLY A 457 12.35 43.48 -24.90
C GLY A 457 12.84 42.70 -23.68
N TRP A 458 14.05 42.13 -23.70
CA TRP A 458 14.84 41.88 -22.48
C TRP A 458 16.27 42.41 -22.68
N PRO A 459 16.76 43.37 -21.88
CA PRO A 459 18.13 43.85 -21.96
C PRO A 459 19.11 42.80 -21.44
N GLY A 460 20.32 42.79 -21.99
CA GLY A 460 21.22 41.63 -21.92
C GLY A 460 21.80 41.30 -20.54
N LEU A 461 21.83 40.00 -20.22
CA LEU A 461 22.74 39.41 -19.24
C LEU A 461 23.68 38.44 -19.97
N GLY A 462 24.97 38.77 -19.99
CA GLY A 462 25.98 37.98 -20.69
C GLY A 462 26.32 36.68 -19.95
N ALA A 463 26.39 35.59 -20.72
CA ALA A 463 27.19 34.38 -20.46
C ALA A 463 27.40 33.94 -19.00
N LEU A 464 26.34 33.44 -18.34
CA LEU A 464 26.48 32.61 -17.15
C LEU A 464 27.15 31.27 -17.50
N LYS A 465 28.47 31.18 -17.28
CA LYS A 465 29.20 29.91 -17.32
C LYS A 465 28.68 28.98 -16.22
N LEU A 466 28.20 27.79 -16.58
CA LEU A 466 27.95 26.72 -15.61
C LEU A 466 29.26 26.33 -14.92
N VAL A 467 29.39 26.67 -13.63
CA VAL A 467 30.44 26.15 -12.76
C VAL A 467 29.95 24.82 -12.18
N MET A 468 30.47 23.71 -12.71
CA MET A 468 30.30 22.39 -12.11
C MET A 468 31.21 22.26 -10.87
N PRO A 469 30.70 21.82 -9.70
CA PRO A 469 31.56 21.53 -8.56
C PRO A 469 32.37 20.24 -8.80
N PRO A 470 33.65 20.17 -8.36
CA PRO A 470 34.49 19.00 -8.60
C PRO A 470 34.05 17.80 -7.74
N ARG A 471 33.80 16.65 -8.39
CA ARG A 471 33.62 15.37 -7.71
C ARG A 471 34.97 14.82 -7.24
N THR A 472 35.17 14.71 -5.92
CA THR A 472 36.34 14.02 -5.34
C THR A 472 36.11 12.50 -5.32
N PRO A 473 37.01 11.69 -5.92
CA PRO A 473 36.94 10.23 -5.80
C PRO A 473 37.55 9.75 -4.46
N ARG A 474 36.79 9.00 -3.67
CA ARG A 474 37.31 8.28 -2.49
C ARG A 474 37.93 6.94 -2.91
N ALA A 475 39.27 6.87 -2.98
CA ALA A 475 40.00 5.60 -2.93
C ALA A 475 41.47 5.82 -2.50
N LEU A 476 42.08 4.76 -1.94
CA LEU A 476 43.48 4.63 -1.50
C LEU A 476 43.98 5.56 -0.36
N TRP A 477 43.93 5.04 0.87
CA TRP A 477 44.97 5.27 1.88
C TRP A 477 45.31 3.94 2.56
N MET A 478 46.46 3.36 2.21
CA MET A 478 47.06 2.20 2.88
C MET A 478 48.57 2.16 2.60
N ARG A 479 49.38 2.18 3.69
CA ARG A 479 50.86 2.06 3.78
C ARG A 479 51.72 3.27 3.33
N GLY A 480 52.58 3.74 4.26
CA GLY A 480 53.74 4.60 4.00
C GLY A 480 54.17 5.46 5.19
N ARG A 481 55.42 5.29 5.69
CA ARG A 481 56.11 6.16 6.69
C ARG A 481 57.36 6.76 6.00
N ALA A 482 57.98 7.88 6.39
CA ALA A 482 57.84 8.88 7.46
C ALA A 482 58.35 10.25 6.89
N PRO A 483 58.73 11.30 7.66
CA PRO A 483 58.50 11.67 9.06
C PRO A 483 57.90 13.09 9.25
N HIS A 484 57.71 13.53 10.51
CA HIS A 484 57.22 14.86 10.90
C HIS A 484 58.31 15.96 10.84
N PRO A 485 57.90 17.23 10.59
CA PRO A 485 58.44 18.41 11.26
C PRO A 485 57.50 18.90 12.40
N ALA A 486 58.06 19.73 13.30
CA ALA A 486 57.46 20.15 14.57
C ALA A 486 56.44 21.31 14.45
N PRO A 487 55.55 21.52 15.46
CA PRO A 487 54.60 22.63 15.49
C PRO A 487 55.20 23.92 16.10
N PRO A 488 54.75 25.12 15.68
CA PRO A 488 55.10 26.38 16.33
C PRO A 488 54.25 26.65 17.59
N LEU A 489 54.84 27.34 18.56
CA LEU A 489 54.24 27.74 19.84
C LEU A 489 53.36 29.01 19.72
N PRO A 490 52.42 29.27 20.66
CA PRO A 490 51.44 30.35 20.57
C PRO A 490 51.97 31.71 21.06
N LEU A 491 51.43 32.80 20.49
CA LEU A 491 51.68 34.17 20.93
C LEU A 491 50.85 34.54 22.17
N ARG A 492 51.47 35.30 23.09
CA ARG A 492 50.89 35.76 24.36
C ARG A 492 49.89 36.91 24.19
N GLY A 493 48.81 36.90 24.97
CA GLY A 493 47.99 38.09 25.27
C GLY A 493 48.37 38.74 26.62
N PRO A 494 48.08 40.04 26.82
CA PRO A 494 48.37 40.78 28.06
C PRO A 494 47.32 40.55 29.19
N PRO A 495 47.60 40.95 30.44
CA PRO A 495 46.97 40.35 31.63
C PRO A 495 45.71 41.06 32.18
N VAL A 496 45.00 40.35 33.06
CA VAL A 496 43.80 40.78 33.81
C VAL A 496 44.15 41.30 35.21
N PRO A 497 43.49 42.34 35.73
CA PRO A 497 43.54 42.71 37.15
C PRO A 497 42.37 42.10 37.98
N ILE A 498 42.74 41.16 38.86
CA ILE A 498 42.40 41.05 40.29
C ILE A 498 40.97 41.43 40.79
N MET A 499 40.32 40.45 41.44
CA MET A 499 39.07 40.56 42.24
C MET A 499 39.27 41.25 43.61
N PRO A 500 38.18 41.62 44.30
CA PRO A 500 38.00 41.01 45.63
C PRO A 500 36.59 40.44 45.89
N ALA A 501 36.50 39.59 46.92
CA ALA A 501 35.31 38.79 47.24
C ALA A 501 34.34 39.45 48.23
N GLY A 502 33.09 38.97 48.26
CA GLY A 502 32.09 39.29 49.28
C GLY A 502 30.90 38.32 49.28
N ALA A 503 30.55 37.82 50.47
CA ALA A 503 29.39 36.97 50.78
C ALA A 503 28.98 37.27 52.25
N PRO A 504 27.90 36.70 52.85
CA PRO A 504 26.73 35.95 52.34
C PRO A 504 25.39 36.54 52.89
N GLN A 505 24.34 35.70 53.01
CA GLN A 505 23.03 35.91 53.72
C GLN A 505 21.93 36.65 52.92
N GLY A 506 20.62 36.32 53.03
CA GLY A 506 19.97 35.21 53.76
C GLY A 506 18.43 35.20 53.63
N ALA A 507 17.77 34.16 54.17
CA ALA A 507 16.33 33.99 54.49
C ALA A 507 15.24 34.09 53.38
N GLY A 508 14.26 33.16 53.43
CA GLY A 508 13.01 33.18 52.64
C GLY A 508 11.84 33.91 53.37
N PRO A 509 10.55 33.49 53.28
CA PRO A 509 10.01 32.25 52.67
C PRO A 509 8.62 32.39 51.95
N ARG A 510 7.97 31.23 51.66
CA ARG A 510 6.52 30.99 51.39
C ARG A 510 5.96 31.25 49.98
N GLY A 511 5.47 30.17 49.36
CA GLY A 511 4.65 30.20 48.14
C GLY A 511 4.30 28.80 47.61
N ARG A 512 3.42 28.05 48.29
CA ARG A 512 3.01 26.70 47.88
C ARG A 512 2.23 26.72 46.55
N ARG A 513 2.60 25.87 45.58
CA ARG A 513 1.66 25.08 44.75
C ARG A 513 2.38 23.97 43.99
N ALA A 514 2.10 22.72 44.39
CA ALA A 514 2.47 21.53 43.65
C ALA A 514 1.26 21.00 42.85
N ALA A 515 1.56 20.18 41.83
CA ALA A 515 0.65 19.29 41.11
C ALA A 515 -0.49 19.89 40.26
N ALA A 516 -0.31 19.82 38.94
CA ALA A 516 -1.39 19.58 37.98
C ALA A 516 -0.85 18.90 36.70
N ARG A 517 -0.61 17.58 36.75
CA ARG A 517 -0.56 16.75 35.52
C ARG A 517 -2.00 16.48 35.09
N GLY A 518 -2.36 16.79 33.85
CA GLY A 518 -3.69 16.42 33.32
C GLY A 518 -4.04 17.13 32.00
N LEU A 519 -4.15 16.33 30.93
CA LEU A 519 -4.81 16.62 29.65
C LEU A 519 -4.65 18.03 29.03
N ARG A 520 -3.65 18.18 28.16
CA ARG A 520 -3.76 18.96 26.92
C ARG A 520 -3.09 18.20 25.77
N LEU A 521 -3.83 17.32 25.10
CA LEU A 521 -3.33 16.58 23.93
C LEU A 521 -4.50 16.05 23.05
N ALA A 522 -5.28 16.97 22.49
CA ALA A 522 -6.40 16.63 21.60
C ALA A 522 -6.66 17.67 20.47
N GLN A 523 -5.61 18.35 19.96
CA GLN A 523 -5.72 19.17 18.74
C GLN A 523 -4.35 19.50 18.11
N ARG A 524 -3.61 18.46 17.68
CA ARG A 524 -2.52 18.51 16.66
C ARG A 524 -1.94 17.10 16.46
N ALA A 525 -2.62 16.28 15.67
CA ALA A 525 -2.14 14.97 15.23
C ALA A 525 -2.66 14.68 13.81
N GLY A 526 -2.08 15.40 12.83
CA GLY A 526 -2.60 15.45 11.47
C GLY A 526 -1.56 15.82 10.41
N LYS A 527 -0.31 15.34 10.56
CA LYS A 527 0.79 15.25 9.57
C LYS A 527 2.05 14.71 10.26
N GLY A 528 2.84 13.88 9.58
CA GLY A 528 4.16 13.41 10.04
C GLY A 528 4.21 11.96 10.57
N GLY A 529 5.21 11.19 10.13
CA GLY A 529 5.39 9.75 10.44
C GLY A 529 5.00 8.85 9.27
N GLY A 530 5.86 8.55 8.30
CA GLY A 530 7.31 8.43 8.40
C GLY A 530 7.68 6.96 8.64
N ILE A 531 7.65 6.16 7.57
CA ILE A 531 8.09 4.76 7.59
C ILE A 531 9.63 4.77 7.59
N PRO A 532 10.32 4.12 8.54
CA PRO A 532 11.77 3.97 8.46
C PRO A 532 12.12 2.99 7.33
N THR A 533 12.63 3.54 6.23
CA THR A 533 13.34 2.79 5.17
C THR A 533 14.84 2.71 5.52
N GLY A 534 15.48 1.61 5.12
CA GLY A 534 16.90 1.32 5.39
C GLY A 534 17.12 0.35 6.56
N GLY A 535 18.09 -0.56 6.51
CA GLY A 535 19.04 -0.82 5.43
C GLY A 535 19.85 -2.12 5.63
N ARG A 536 20.31 -2.66 4.50
CA ARG A 536 21.09 -3.89 4.26
C ARG A 536 22.12 -4.29 5.34
N GLY A 537 22.07 -5.57 5.73
CA GLY A 537 23.21 -6.48 5.63
C GLY A 537 24.25 -6.53 6.77
N CYS A 538 24.29 -7.68 7.47
CA CYS A 538 25.51 -8.18 8.11
C CYS A 538 25.74 -9.65 7.73
N ARG A 539 26.99 -9.98 7.36
CA ARG A 539 27.43 -11.34 7.06
C ARG A 539 27.57 -12.14 8.36
N GLY A 540 27.33 -13.45 8.29
CA GLY A 540 27.58 -14.33 9.42
C GLY A 540 29.08 -14.48 9.74
N ALA A 541 29.41 -14.47 11.03
CA ALA A 541 30.66 -14.99 11.56
C ALA A 541 30.34 -15.84 12.78
N ALA A 542 30.63 -17.14 12.71
CA ALA A 542 30.38 -18.05 13.81
C ALA A 542 31.45 -17.93 14.89
N ARG A 543 31.06 -18.03 16.17
CA ARG A 543 31.93 -18.55 17.24
C ARG A 543 31.11 -19.38 18.22
N ARG A 544 31.57 -20.61 18.44
CA ARG A 544 31.01 -21.57 19.41
C ARG A 544 31.44 -21.17 20.83
N ALA A 545 30.57 -21.38 21.80
CA ALA A 545 30.94 -21.70 23.18
C ALA A 545 30.09 -22.91 23.61
N ARG A 546 30.68 -23.85 24.35
CA ARG A 546 30.08 -25.14 24.73
C ARG A 546 29.75 -25.15 26.23
N LEU A 547 28.53 -25.60 26.56
CA LEU A 547 28.21 -26.46 27.73
C LEU A 547 28.50 -25.88 29.15
N PRO A 548 28.04 -26.51 30.26
CA PRO A 548 27.42 -27.83 30.38
C PRO A 548 26.01 -27.89 31.00
N CYS A 549 25.42 -29.08 30.85
CA CYS A 549 24.23 -29.55 31.57
C CYS A 549 24.50 -29.66 33.08
N LEU A 550 23.46 -29.48 33.91
CA LEU A 550 23.34 -30.16 35.21
C LEU A 550 21.89 -30.13 35.71
N ALA A 551 21.27 -31.30 35.74
CA ALA A 551 20.24 -31.72 36.70
C ALA A 551 20.78 -33.04 37.30
N PRO A 552 20.49 -33.43 38.57
CA PRO A 552 19.20 -34.07 38.84
C PRO A 552 18.69 -34.09 40.32
N LEU A 553 17.50 -34.71 40.50
CA LEU A 553 17.08 -35.64 41.59
C LEU A 553 16.84 -35.18 43.06
N HIS A 554 15.57 -35.26 43.52
CA HIS A 554 14.98 -36.23 44.50
C HIS A 554 13.61 -35.69 45.03
N ALA A 555 12.47 -36.40 44.92
CA ALA A 555 11.94 -37.53 45.75
C ALA A 555 11.30 -37.09 47.08
N ALA A 556 10.23 -37.69 47.67
CA ALA A 556 9.25 -38.72 47.24
C ALA A 556 8.07 -38.80 48.27
N ALA A 557 7.06 -39.65 47.98
CA ALA A 557 5.97 -40.22 48.82
C ALA A 557 4.56 -39.96 48.23
N GLY A 558 3.59 -40.89 48.25
CA GLY A 558 3.60 -42.32 48.63
C GLY A 558 2.18 -42.81 48.98
N GLY A 559 1.73 -43.98 48.47
CA GLY A 559 0.44 -44.59 48.83
C GLY A 559 -0.07 -45.63 47.83
N THR A 560 -0.35 -46.87 48.29
CA THR A 560 -0.61 -48.06 47.44
C THR A 560 -1.77 -48.93 47.94
N ARG A 561 -2.43 -49.66 47.01
CA ARG A 561 -3.22 -50.94 47.13
C ARG A 561 -4.17 -51.08 45.93
N ARG A 562 -4.55 -52.25 45.39
CA ARG A 562 -3.96 -53.61 45.29
C ARG A 562 -4.75 -54.39 44.19
N GLU A 563 -4.11 -55.33 43.48
CA GLU A 563 -4.63 -56.18 42.36
C GLU A 563 -5.47 -57.41 42.82
N PRO A 564 -5.96 -58.37 41.97
CA PRO A 564 -5.74 -58.69 40.51
C PRO A 564 -7.06 -58.86 39.69
N GLY A 565 -7.20 -59.40 38.44
CA GLY A 565 -6.29 -59.86 37.35
C GLY A 565 -6.96 -60.82 36.31
N ARG A 566 -6.21 -61.32 35.29
CA ARG A 566 -6.59 -62.16 34.09
C ARG A 566 -7.32 -61.43 32.93
N GLY A 567 -6.98 -61.59 31.64
CA GLY A 567 -5.84 -62.25 30.96
C GLY A 567 -5.96 -62.32 29.39
N ALA A 568 -4.84 -62.46 28.66
CA ALA A 568 -4.65 -62.62 27.19
C ALA A 568 -5.05 -61.42 26.26
N ALA A 569 -4.30 -60.88 25.27
CA ALA A 569 -3.25 -61.36 24.32
C ALA A 569 -3.82 -62.15 23.10
N VAL A 570 -3.45 -61.99 21.81
CA VAL A 570 -2.25 -61.47 21.06
C VAL A 570 -2.67 -60.76 19.72
N ALA A 571 -1.73 -60.17 18.96
CA ALA A 571 -1.92 -59.30 17.77
C ALA A 571 -1.63 -59.93 16.37
N LYS A 572 -2.20 -59.31 15.29
CA LYS A 572 -1.73 -59.16 13.85
C LYS A 572 -1.20 -60.39 13.05
N PRO A 573 -0.97 -60.33 11.71
CA PRO A 573 -1.58 -59.58 10.57
C PRO A 573 -2.17 -60.61 9.54
N PRO A 574 -2.07 -60.57 8.17
CA PRO A 574 -1.83 -59.54 7.14
C PRO A 574 -2.94 -59.47 6.04
N ALA A 575 -2.60 -59.58 4.73
CA ALA A 575 -3.49 -59.53 3.54
C ALA A 575 -3.00 -60.47 2.42
N PRO A 576 -3.85 -60.83 1.41
CA PRO A 576 -3.33 -61.23 0.09
C PRO A 576 -4.13 -60.74 -1.16
N ARG A 577 -3.69 -61.20 -2.33
CA ARG A 577 -4.05 -60.81 -3.72
C ARG A 577 -5.30 -61.54 -4.28
N GLY A 578 -5.85 -61.08 -5.41
CA GLY A 578 -7.00 -61.69 -6.11
C GLY A 578 -6.65 -62.57 -7.33
N LEU A 579 -7.67 -63.00 -8.09
CA LEU A 579 -7.60 -63.75 -9.37
C LEU A 579 -8.91 -63.61 -10.19
N ALA A 580 -8.83 -63.79 -11.52
CA ALA A 580 -9.95 -63.88 -12.49
C ALA A 580 -10.13 -65.37 -12.95
N PRO A 581 -10.75 -65.82 -14.09
CA PRO A 581 -11.29 -65.13 -15.30
C PRO A 581 -12.60 -65.71 -15.93
N ALA A 582 -13.13 -65.11 -17.03
CA ALA A 582 -13.85 -65.77 -18.15
C ALA A 582 -14.21 -64.80 -19.33
N ARG A 583 -14.45 -65.33 -20.55
CA ARG A 583 -14.68 -64.65 -21.88
C ARG A 583 -15.16 -65.72 -22.92
N PRO A 584 -15.37 -65.51 -24.27
CA PRO A 584 -15.32 -64.33 -25.18
C PRO A 584 -16.46 -64.26 -26.29
N LEU A 585 -16.25 -63.43 -27.34
CA LEU A 585 -16.83 -63.43 -28.73
C LEU A 585 -18.28 -62.92 -28.97
N ALA A 586 -18.65 -62.25 -30.08
CA ALA A 586 -17.98 -61.67 -31.28
C ALA A 586 -18.71 -60.35 -31.67
N GLY A 587 -18.24 -59.33 -32.41
CA GLY A 587 -17.54 -59.18 -33.71
C GLY A 587 -18.43 -58.28 -34.63
N GLY A 588 -17.99 -57.34 -35.49
CA GLY A 588 -16.69 -56.76 -35.86
C GLY A 588 -16.83 -55.64 -36.93
N ALA A 589 -15.70 -55.04 -37.36
CA ALA A 589 -15.47 -54.17 -38.56
C ALA A 589 -16.18 -52.77 -38.65
N GLU A 590 -15.47 -51.62 -38.62
CA GLU A 590 -14.87 -50.82 -39.74
C GLU A 590 -15.84 -49.76 -40.33
N GLU A 591 -15.47 -48.57 -40.83
CA GLU A 591 -14.18 -47.88 -41.07
C GLU A 591 -14.36 -46.33 -41.25
N ARG A 592 -13.25 -45.55 -41.17
CA ARG A 592 -12.98 -44.20 -41.78
C ARG A 592 -13.81 -42.93 -41.40
N GLY A 593 -13.08 -41.82 -41.12
CA GLY A 593 -13.51 -40.41 -41.33
C GLY A 593 -12.81 -39.82 -42.58
N PRO A 594 -12.41 -38.52 -42.64
CA PRO A 594 -12.75 -37.33 -41.83
C PRO A 594 -12.98 -36.02 -42.66
N HIS A 595 -13.08 -34.86 -41.97
CA HIS A 595 -12.96 -33.45 -42.45
C HIS A 595 -14.06 -32.79 -43.34
N GLY A 596 -14.31 -31.49 -43.09
CA GLY A 596 -14.45 -30.54 -44.21
C GLY A 596 -15.46 -29.36 -44.14
N SER A 597 -15.02 -28.23 -43.57
CA SER A 597 -15.33 -26.86 -44.03
C SER A 597 -16.74 -26.22 -43.90
N ALA A 598 -16.72 -24.89 -43.99
CA ALA A 598 -17.72 -23.87 -43.70
C ALA A 598 -18.87 -23.74 -44.72
N HIS A 599 -19.90 -22.94 -44.40
CA HIS A 599 -20.17 -21.67 -45.12
C HIS A 599 -21.19 -20.75 -44.41
N HIS A 600 -21.10 -19.45 -44.70
CA HIS A 600 -22.11 -18.43 -44.36
C HIS A 600 -23.46 -18.70 -45.04
N HIS A 601 -24.56 -18.20 -44.45
CA HIS A 601 -25.48 -17.31 -45.17
C HIS A 601 -26.32 -16.44 -44.23
N ALA A 602 -26.61 -15.21 -44.65
CA ALA A 602 -27.52 -14.28 -43.97
C ALA A 602 -28.88 -14.23 -44.69
N VAL A 603 -29.97 -14.00 -43.95
CA VAL A 603 -31.26 -13.54 -44.50
C VAL A 603 -31.89 -12.53 -43.54
N CYS A 604 -32.34 -11.40 -44.07
CA CYS A 604 -33.18 -10.43 -43.38
C CYS A 604 -34.62 -10.49 -43.89
N THR A 605 -35.58 -10.63 -42.97
CA THR A 605 -36.99 -10.18 -43.07
C THR A 605 -37.47 -9.95 -41.62
N GLY A 606 -38.26 -8.94 -41.23
CA GLY A 606 -38.87 -7.83 -41.96
C GLY A 606 -40.41 -7.87 -41.87
N GLN A 607 -41.03 -7.09 -40.96
CA GLN A 607 -42.38 -6.47 -41.07
C GLN A 607 -42.89 -5.86 -39.73
N GLY A 608 -43.81 -4.87 -39.81
CA GLY A 608 -44.61 -4.32 -38.68
C GLY A 608 -43.97 -3.13 -37.94
N VAL A 609 -44.27 -1.83 -38.15
CA VAL A 609 -45.54 -1.11 -38.44
C VAL A 609 -46.53 -1.30 -37.26
N ARG A 610 -47.01 -0.28 -36.52
CA ARG A 610 -47.46 1.07 -36.93
C ARG A 610 -47.49 2.14 -35.81
N HIS A 611 -47.44 3.40 -36.25
CA HIS A 611 -47.67 4.71 -35.60
C HIS A 611 -48.29 4.89 -34.20
N GLY A 612 -47.76 5.91 -33.50
CA GLY A 612 -48.51 6.83 -32.62
C GLY A 612 -47.75 8.17 -32.48
N ARG A 613 -48.25 9.27 -33.07
CA ARG A 613 -47.55 10.57 -33.14
C ARG A 613 -48.52 11.72 -32.81
N ALA A 614 -48.24 12.47 -31.74
CA ALA A 614 -48.71 13.83 -31.45
C ALA A 614 -47.76 14.41 -30.36
N SER A 615 -46.91 15.40 -30.61
CA SER A 615 -47.20 16.86 -30.72
C SER A 615 -47.97 17.41 -29.51
N GLY A 616 -47.48 18.39 -28.75
CA GLY A 616 -46.19 19.11 -28.82
C GLY A 616 -46.15 20.21 -27.73
N GLY A 617 -45.00 20.85 -27.51
CA GLY A 617 -44.88 21.92 -26.51
C GLY A 617 -43.48 22.52 -26.48
N ALA A 618 -43.29 23.67 -27.11
CA ALA A 618 -42.04 24.42 -27.07
C ALA A 618 -41.97 25.32 -25.82
N GLY A 619 -40.78 25.47 -25.23
CA GLY A 619 -40.59 26.31 -24.03
C GLY A 619 -39.13 26.44 -23.60
N HIS A 620 -38.46 27.48 -24.08
CA HIS A 620 -37.13 27.91 -23.65
C HIS A 620 -37.00 29.42 -23.86
N PRO A 621 -36.13 30.17 -23.13
CA PRO A 621 -35.45 29.83 -21.88
C PRO A 621 -35.59 30.93 -20.79
N ALA A 622 -35.29 30.62 -19.53
CA ALA A 622 -35.02 31.64 -18.51
C ALA A 622 -33.98 31.16 -17.48
N ARG A 623 -32.85 31.87 -17.39
CA ARG A 623 -31.98 31.88 -16.20
C ARG A 623 -32.46 32.99 -15.26
N PRO A 624 -32.26 32.86 -13.94
CA PRO A 624 -31.23 33.71 -13.35
C PRO A 624 -30.24 32.97 -12.44
N ARG A 625 -29.21 33.71 -12.03
CA ARG A 625 -28.12 33.27 -11.15
C ARG A 625 -28.60 33.16 -9.70
N GLY A 626 -28.11 32.17 -8.96
CA GLY A 626 -28.14 32.14 -7.50
C GLY A 626 -26.88 31.47 -6.97
N ARG A 627 -26.06 32.20 -6.21
CA ARG A 627 -24.96 31.62 -5.42
C ARG A 627 -25.57 30.85 -4.25
N LEU A 628 -24.95 29.74 -3.88
CA LEU A 628 -25.03 29.21 -2.52
C LEU A 628 -23.63 28.69 -2.14
N GLU A 629 -23.07 29.36 -1.13
CA GLU A 629 -21.94 28.84 -0.36
C GLU A 629 -22.50 27.83 0.65
N LEU A 630 -21.89 26.65 0.74
CA LEU A 630 -21.68 25.82 1.95
C LEU A 630 -21.05 24.47 1.58
#